data_AF-A0A166U0G8-F1
#
_entry.id   AF-A0A166U0G8-F1
#
_cell.length_a   1.000
_cell.length_b   1.000
_cell.length_c   1.000
_cell.angle_alpha   90.00
_cell.angle_beta   90.00
_cell.angle_gamma   90.00
#
_symmetry.space_group_name_H-M   'P 1'
#
loop_
_entity.id
_entity.type
_entity.pdbx_description
1 polymer ?
#
loop_
_entity_poly.entity_id
_entity_poly.type
_entity_poly.pdbx_seq_one_letter_code
_entity_poly.pdbx_strand_id
1 'polypeptide(L)'
;MLVFDGSGSMAEMGFNQIGEPRIFEARRAVATVMPQVAADRRIGLLVYGPGSVDPCGGVKLHFPPVQNAADRLIGAVDALSPEGSTALTAAVEMAAGVLKYEEQPATIVLVTDGKETCGGQPCALAADLSAEGLATTVHVIGFKVRGDYFAWGSQGASDYVEAEPVARCLADRTGGTYSGAESLDELIAALRVTLGCNVLF
;
A
#
# COMPACT_ATOMS: atom_id res chain seq x y z
N MET A 1 10.53 0.04 2.38
CA MET A 1 9.71 -1.17 2.55
C MET A 1 8.51 -1.05 1.64
N LEU A 2 8.21 -2.07 0.83
CA LEU A 2 6.92 -2.16 0.13
C LEU A 2 5.94 -2.88 1.04
N VAL A 3 4.82 -2.23 1.34
CA VAL A 3 3.70 -2.80 2.08
C VAL A 3 2.57 -3.02 1.08
N PHE A 4 2.19 -4.28 0.88
CA PHE A 4 1.31 -4.68 -0.21
C PHE A 4 0.02 -5.30 0.33
N ASP A 5 -1.12 -4.80 -0.17
CA ASP A 5 -2.44 -5.32 0.13
C ASP A 5 -2.71 -6.65 -0.58
N GLY A 6 -2.90 -7.69 0.21
CA GLY A 6 -3.40 -8.99 -0.24
C GLY A 6 -4.78 -9.29 0.32
N SER A 7 -5.53 -8.32 0.83
CA SER A 7 -6.85 -8.54 1.42
C SER A 7 -7.89 -9.01 0.39
N GLY A 8 -9.03 -9.51 0.87
CA GLY A 8 -10.07 -10.07 0.01
C GLY A 8 -10.61 -9.11 -1.06
N SER A 9 -10.56 -7.79 -0.85
CA SER A 9 -10.97 -6.78 -1.85
C SER A 9 -10.13 -6.83 -3.12
N MET A 10 -8.88 -7.29 -3.03
CA MET A 10 -7.99 -7.47 -4.18
C MET A 10 -8.45 -8.61 -5.12
N ALA A 11 -9.40 -9.44 -4.69
CA ALA A 11 -10.07 -10.42 -5.55
C ALA A 11 -11.21 -9.81 -6.38
N GLU A 12 -11.64 -8.58 -6.11
CA GLU A 12 -12.73 -7.96 -6.86
C GLU A 12 -12.38 -7.76 -8.33
N MET A 13 -13.37 -7.92 -9.20
CA MET A 13 -13.24 -7.72 -10.65
C MET A 13 -13.51 -6.25 -11.03
N GLY A 14 -13.02 -5.84 -12.21
CA GLY A 14 -13.36 -4.56 -12.81
C GLY A 14 -14.88 -4.33 -13.00
N PHE A 15 -15.27 -3.08 -13.22
CA PHE A 15 -16.63 -2.52 -13.13
C PHE A 15 -17.75 -3.28 -13.88
N ASN A 16 -17.40 -4.16 -14.83
CA ASN A 16 -18.37 -4.83 -15.71
C ASN A 16 -18.43 -6.36 -15.52
N GLN A 17 -17.71 -6.93 -14.53
CA GLN A 17 -17.35 -8.37 -14.50
C GLN A 17 -16.61 -8.86 -15.76
N ILE A 18 -16.24 -7.93 -16.65
CA ILE A 18 -15.36 -8.11 -17.79
C ILE A 18 -14.02 -7.53 -17.35
N GLY A 19 -13.12 -8.39 -16.89
CA GLY A 19 -11.82 -7.98 -16.41
C GLY A 19 -11.18 -9.03 -15.52
N GLU A 20 -9.90 -8.86 -15.26
CA GLU A 20 -9.17 -9.67 -14.29
C GLU A 20 -9.30 -9.09 -12.87
N PRO A 21 -9.15 -9.91 -11.82
CA PRO A 21 -9.08 -9.43 -10.45
C PRO A 21 -7.99 -8.37 -10.24
N ARG A 22 -8.23 -7.39 -9.36
CA ARG A 22 -7.31 -6.28 -9.06
C ARG A 22 -5.88 -6.75 -8.76
N ILE A 23 -5.74 -7.87 -8.06
CA ILE A 23 -4.44 -8.48 -7.74
C ILE A 23 -3.59 -8.78 -8.98
N PHE A 24 -4.18 -9.12 -10.13
CA PHE A 24 -3.41 -9.41 -11.34
C PHE A 24 -2.79 -8.16 -11.95
N GLU A 25 -3.53 -7.04 -11.97
CA GLU A 25 -2.98 -5.75 -12.39
C GLU A 25 -1.86 -5.32 -11.43
N ALA A 26 -2.07 -5.48 -10.12
CA ALA A 26 -1.04 -5.16 -9.13
C ALA A 26 0.23 -6.01 -9.29
N ARG A 27 0.09 -7.33 -9.54
CA ARG A 27 1.22 -8.22 -9.87
C ARG A 27 1.97 -7.76 -11.10
N ARG A 28 1.27 -7.42 -12.19
CA ARG A 28 1.91 -6.92 -13.43
C ARG A 28 2.63 -5.60 -13.21
N ALA A 29 2.04 -4.69 -12.43
CA ALA A 29 2.67 -3.41 -12.11
C ALA A 29 3.97 -3.62 -11.34
N VAL A 30 3.95 -4.48 -10.32
CA VAL A 30 5.13 -4.89 -9.56
C VAL A 30 6.17 -5.53 -10.47
N ALA A 31 5.79 -6.50 -11.31
CA ALA A 31 6.69 -7.16 -12.24
C ALA A 31 7.34 -6.20 -13.25
N THR A 32 6.64 -5.13 -13.62
CA THR A 32 7.15 -4.10 -14.53
C THR A 32 8.14 -3.15 -13.85
N VAL A 33 7.88 -2.76 -12.60
CA VAL A 33 8.64 -1.71 -11.91
C VAL A 33 9.82 -2.26 -11.11
N MET A 34 9.67 -3.40 -10.45
CA MET A 34 10.69 -3.92 -9.53
C MET A 34 12.06 -4.16 -10.17
N PRO A 35 12.19 -4.67 -11.41
CA PRO A 35 13.50 -4.84 -12.04
C PRO A 35 14.28 -3.53 -12.20
N GLN A 36 13.57 -2.41 -12.37
CA GLN A 36 14.17 -1.08 -12.54
C GLN A 36 14.61 -0.50 -11.19
N VAL A 37 13.81 -0.71 -10.14
CA VAL A 37 14.04 -0.13 -8.81
C VAL A 37 15.03 -0.93 -7.97
N ALA A 38 14.90 -2.27 -7.96
CA ALA A 38 15.64 -3.12 -7.05
C ALA A 38 17.13 -3.25 -7.38
N ALA A 39 17.54 -2.77 -8.56
CA ALA A 39 18.95 -2.62 -8.95
C ALA A 39 19.67 -1.55 -8.14
N ASP A 40 18.98 -0.44 -7.85
CA ASP A 40 19.57 0.75 -7.20
C ASP A 40 19.16 0.88 -5.72
N ARG A 41 18.18 0.11 -5.26
CA ARG A 41 17.62 0.23 -3.90
C ARG A 41 17.47 -1.12 -3.22
N ARG A 42 17.68 -1.12 -1.90
CA ARG A 42 17.30 -2.26 -1.05
C ARG A 42 15.80 -2.24 -0.83
N ILE A 43 15.10 -3.29 -1.26
CA ILE A 43 13.65 -3.40 -1.12
C ILE A 43 13.33 -4.56 -0.20
N GLY A 44 12.40 -4.33 0.72
CA GLY A 44 11.79 -5.35 1.56
C GLY A 44 10.31 -5.46 1.21
N LEU A 45 9.70 -6.59 1.55
CA LEU A 45 8.28 -6.84 1.31
C LEU A 45 7.59 -7.24 2.61
N LEU A 46 6.50 -6.54 2.90
CA LEU A 46 5.52 -6.89 3.92
C LEU A 46 4.15 -6.96 3.25
N VAL A 47 3.38 -8.00 3.57
CA VAL A 47 2.04 -8.21 3.01
C VAL A 47 1.05 -8.24 4.16
N TYR A 48 -0.14 -7.67 3.96
CA TYR A 48 -1.26 -7.85 4.88
C TYR A 48 -2.48 -8.45 4.18
N GLY A 49 -3.34 -9.12 4.97
CA GLY A 49 -4.57 -9.77 4.53
C GLY A 49 -4.47 -11.31 4.67
N PRO A 50 -3.74 -12.01 3.80
CA PRO A 50 -3.74 -13.48 3.75
C PRO A 50 -2.98 -14.15 4.90
N GLY A 51 -3.31 -15.41 5.17
CA GLY A 51 -2.46 -16.32 5.95
C GLY A 51 -2.66 -16.27 7.46
N SER A 52 -3.83 -15.86 7.93
CA SER A 52 -4.23 -15.90 9.34
C SER A 52 -5.67 -16.40 9.49
N VAL A 53 -5.94 -17.12 10.60
CA VAL A 53 -7.30 -17.51 10.99
C VAL A 53 -8.11 -16.30 11.45
N ASP A 54 -7.44 -15.36 12.12
CA ASP A 54 -7.99 -14.04 12.41
C ASP A 54 -7.87 -13.17 11.14
N PRO A 55 -8.99 -12.67 10.56
CA PRO A 55 -8.96 -11.81 9.38
C PRO A 55 -8.06 -10.58 9.51
N CYS A 56 -7.81 -10.10 10.73
CA CYS A 56 -6.96 -8.94 11.00
C CYS A 56 -5.54 -9.28 11.43
N GLY A 57 -5.25 -10.57 11.66
CA GLY A 57 -3.91 -11.05 12.06
C GLY A 57 -2.97 -11.32 10.88
N GLY A 58 -3.44 -11.19 9.64
CA GLY A 58 -2.73 -11.57 8.41
C GLY A 58 -1.61 -10.62 7.99
N VAL A 59 -0.84 -10.04 8.91
CA VAL A 59 0.29 -9.15 8.62
C VAL A 59 1.59 -9.93 8.68
N LYS A 60 2.29 -10.04 7.55
CA LYS A 60 3.48 -10.88 7.41
C LYS A 60 4.63 -10.17 6.72
N LEU A 61 5.77 -10.11 7.40
CA LEU A 61 7.05 -9.79 6.78
C LEU A 61 7.50 -10.98 5.91
N HIS A 62 7.65 -10.76 4.60
CA HIS A 62 8.23 -11.77 3.70
C HIS A 62 9.75 -11.74 3.76
N PHE A 63 10.34 -10.54 3.69
CA PHE A 63 11.78 -10.33 3.87
C PHE A 63 12.08 -8.86 4.19
N PRO A 64 13.09 -8.58 5.03
CA PRO A 64 13.58 -7.22 5.27
C PRO A 64 14.26 -6.64 4.01
N PRO A 65 14.61 -5.34 3.98
CA PRO A 65 15.26 -4.74 2.82
C PRO A 65 16.54 -5.46 2.37
N VAL A 66 16.54 -5.99 1.15
CA VAL A 66 17.69 -6.66 0.52
C VAL A 66 17.98 -6.09 -0.87
N GLN A 67 19.22 -6.22 -1.33
CA GLN A 67 19.61 -5.83 -2.70
C GLN A 67 19.05 -6.83 -3.72
N ASN A 68 18.84 -6.38 -4.96
CA ASN A 68 18.38 -7.22 -6.08
C ASN A 68 17.12 -8.04 -5.73
N ALA A 69 16.19 -7.41 -5.02
CA ALA A 69 15.00 -8.09 -4.50
C ALA A 69 13.92 -8.38 -5.56
N ALA A 70 14.11 -7.97 -6.82
CA ALA A 70 13.07 -7.99 -7.86
C ALA A 70 12.40 -9.37 -7.99
N ASP A 71 13.18 -10.41 -8.34
CA ASP A 71 12.63 -11.76 -8.56
C ASP A 71 11.95 -12.33 -7.31
N ARG A 72 12.55 -12.09 -6.15
CA ARG A 72 11.99 -12.53 -4.86
C ARG A 72 10.68 -11.83 -4.55
N LEU A 73 10.60 -10.52 -4.82
CA LEU A 73 9.40 -9.72 -4.58
C LEU A 73 8.28 -10.14 -5.53
N ILE A 74 8.59 -10.26 -6.82
CA ILE A 74 7.65 -10.71 -7.85
C ILE A 74 7.09 -12.09 -7.50
N GLY A 75 7.97 -13.07 -7.22
CA GLY A 75 7.54 -14.41 -6.86
C GLY A 75 6.69 -14.45 -5.57
N ALA A 76 6.99 -13.59 -4.59
CA ALA A 76 6.20 -13.49 -3.37
C ALA A 76 4.80 -12.91 -3.64
N VAL A 77 4.70 -11.84 -4.45
CA VAL A 77 3.42 -11.20 -4.80
C VAL A 77 2.59 -12.10 -5.72
N ASP A 78 3.21 -12.83 -6.64
CA ASP A 78 2.55 -13.81 -7.52
C ASP A 78 2.00 -15.03 -6.78
N ALA A 79 2.53 -15.34 -5.60
CA ALA A 79 2.03 -16.43 -4.75
C ALA A 79 0.86 -16.01 -3.86
N LEU A 80 0.49 -14.72 -3.80
CA LEU A 80 -0.55 -14.22 -2.90
C LEU A 80 -1.95 -14.61 -3.38
N SER A 81 -2.69 -15.34 -2.54
CA SER A 81 -4.13 -15.48 -2.72
C SER A 81 -4.83 -14.39 -1.92
N PRO A 82 -5.64 -13.51 -2.55
CA PRO A 82 -6.36 -12.49 -1.82
C PRO A 82 -7.30 -13.08 -0.77
N GLU A 83 -7.13 -12.69 0.49
CA GLU A 83 -7.89 -13.20 1.63
C GLU A 83 -7.75 -12.25 2.83
N GLY A 84 -8.70 -12.30 3.76
CA GLY A 84 -8.60 -11.55 5.02
C GLY A 84 -9.00 -10.09 4.88
N SER A 85 -8.74 -9.33 5.95
CA SER A 85 -9.14 -7.94 6.11
C SER A 85 -7.97 -6.96 5.93
N THR A 86 -8.29 -5.69 5.73
CA THR A 86 -7.32 -4.62 5.42
C THR A 86 -6.70 -4.06 6.70
N ALA A 87 -5.73 -4.77 7.29
CA ALA A 87 -5.00 -4.37 8.49
C ALA A 87 -3.85 -3.38 8.18
N LEU A 88 -4.14 -2.28 7.48
CA LEU A 88 -3.13 -1.39 6.91
C LEU A 88 -2.30 -0.66 7.97
N THR A 89 -2.92 -0.26 9.08
CA THR A 89 -2.25 0.48 10.17
C THR A 89 -1.19 -0.41 10.82
N ALA A 90 -1.56 -1.64 11.18
CA ALA A 90 -0.62 -2.60 11.75
C ALA A 90 0.51 -2.98 10.77
N ALA A 91 0.20 -3.05 9.47
CA ALA A 91 1.19 -3.33 8.44
C ALA A 91 2.23 -2.21 8.29
N VAL A 92 1.80 -0.94 8.32
CA VAL A 92 2.70 0.21 8.25
C VAL A 92 3.53 0.34 9.52
N GLU A 93 2.93 0.12 10.70
CA GLU A 93 3.64 0.12 11.98
C GLU A 93 4.75 -0.96 12.00
N MET A 94 4.42 -2.20 11.61
CA MET A 94 5.39 -3.29 11.53
C MET A 94 6.50 -2.96 10.50
N ALA A 95 6.15 -2.37 9.37
CA ALA A 95 7.12 -1.95 8.37
C ALA A 95 8.09 -0.89 8.91
N ALA A 96 7.59 0.10 9.65
CA ALA A 96 8.41 1.12 10.31
C ALA A 96 9.37 0.49 11.33
N GLY A 97 8.88 -0.43 12.16
CA GLY A 97 9.70 -1.17 13.12
C GLY A 97 10.82 -1.98 12.45
N VAL A 98 10.52 -2.69 11.36
CA VAL A 98 11.54 -3.44 10.58
C VAL A 98 12.61 -2.51 9.99
N LEU A 99 12.23 -1.28 9.60
CA LEU A 99 13.15 -0.27 9.10
C LEU A 99 13.91 0.47 10.21
N LYS A 100 13.57 0.24 11.48
CA LYS A 100 14.13 0.93 12.64
C LYS A 100 14.00 2.44 12.51
N TYR A 101 12.77 2.89 12.27
CA TYR A 101 12.45 4.27 11.92
C TYR A 101 12.91 5.33 12.95
N GLU A 102 13.06 4.94 14.23
CA GLU A 102 13.61 5.80 15.30
C GLU A 102 15.14 5.95 15.22
N GLU A 103 15.85 5.01 14.58
CA GLU A 103 17.32 4.98 14.50
C GLU A 103 17.85 5.54 13.17
N GLN A 104 17.04 5.52 12.11
CA GLN A 104 17.46 5.91 10.76
C GLN A 104 16.27 6.31 9.87
N PRO A 105 16.50 7.08 8.79
CA PRO A 105 15.47 7.39 7.81
C PRO A 105 14.83 6.14 7.22
N ALA A 106 13.51 6.16 7.13
CA ALA A 106 12.71 5.01 6.71
C ALA A 106 11.70 5.44 5.64
N THR A 107 11.71 4.78 4.49
CA THR A 107 10.71 4.99 3.43
C THR A 107 9.81 3.77 3.32
N ILE A 108 8.50 3.98 3.46
CA ILE A 108 7.46 2.97 3.33
C ILE A 108 6.60 3.34 2.11
N VAL A 109 6.31 2.39 1.24
CA VAL A 109 5.33 2.56 0.15
C VAL A 109 4.20 1.58 0.40
N LEU A 110 3.04 2.10 0.74
CA LEU A 110 1.81 1.36 0.96
C LEU A 110 1.03 1.30 -0.35
N VAL A 111 0.73 0.10 -0.83
CA VAL A 111 -0.21 -0.14 -1.92
C VAL A 111 -1.46 -0.75 -1.30
N THR A 112 -2.59 -0.07 -1.40
CA THR A 112 -3.87 -0.47 -0.81
C THR A 112 -5.02 -0.27 -1.79
N ASP A 113 -6.01 -1.15 -1.80
CA ASP A 113 -7.22 -0.99 -2.60
C ASP A 113 -8.47 -0.65 -1.77
N GLY A 114 -8.28 -0.50 -0.46
CA GLY A 114 -9.37 -0.38 0.50
C GLY A 114 -9.08 0.56 1.68
N LYS A 115 -10.11 0.67 2.53
CA LYS A 115 -10.06 1.37 3.82
C LYS A 115 -9.60 0.40 4.90
N GLU A 116 -9.05 0.92 5.99
CA GLU A 116 -8.76 0.15 7.20
C GLU A 116 -10.03 -0.51 7.73
N THR A 117 -10.03 -1.84 7.88
CA THR A 117 -11.20 -2.61 8.37
C THR A 117 -10.94 -3.31 9.70
N CYS A 118 -9.74 -3.18 10.27
CA CYS A 118 -9.33 -3.84 11.51
C CYS A 118 -9.27 -2.89 12.71
N GLY A 119 -9.90 -1.73 12.61
CA GLY A 119 -10.00 -0.75 13.71
C GLY A 119 -8.74 0.07 13.94
N GLY A 120 -7.75 -0.02 13.04
CA GLY A 120 -6.57 0.82 13.05
C GLY A 120 -6.89 2.31 12.85
N GLN A 121 -5.96 3.17 13.27
CA GLN A 121 -6.06 4.62 13.13
C GLN A 121 -4.88 5.17 12.32
N PRO A 122 -4.96 5.18 10.97
CA PRO A 122 -3.85 5.55 10.11
C PRO A 122 -3.28 6.94 10.42
N CYS A 123 -4.13 7.90 10.78
CA CYS A 123 -3.70 9.27 11.05
C CYS A 123 -3.06 9.47 12.41
N ALA A 124 -3.42 8.64 13.39
CA ALA A 124 -2.76 8.61 14.68
C ALA A 124 -1.35 8.03 14.49
N LEU A 125 -1.25 6.86 13.85
CA LEU A 125 0.03 6.25 13.51
C LEU A 125 0.94 7.20 12.71
N ALA A 126 0.39 7.92 11.73
CA ALA A 126 1.16 8.88 10.96
C ALA A 126 1.75 10.01 11.81
N ALA A 127 1.02 10.46 12.85
CA ALA A 127 1.50 11.45 13.78
C ALA A 127 2.64 10.88 14.64
N ASP A 128 2.48 9.66 15.14
CA ASP A 128 3.49 8.98 15.96
C ASP A 128 4.79 8.76 15.15
N LEU A 129 4.68 8.23 13.92
CA LEU A 129 5.81 8.03 13.02
C LEU A 129 6.55 9.33 12.66
N SER A 130 5.82 10.44 12.54
CA SER A 130 6.42 11.75 12.28
C SER A 130 7.06 12.35 13.53
N ALA A 131 6.55 12.05 14.72
CA ALA A 131 7.04 12.61 15.98
C ALA A 131 8.29 11.86 16.49
N GLU A 132 8.30 10.53 16.33
CA GLU A 132 9.34 9.65 16.88
C GLU A 132 10.42 9.29 15.85
N GLY A 133 10.12 9.37 14.56
CA GLY A 133 11.02 8.94 13.48
C GLY A 133 12.11 9.93 13.09
N LEU A 134 13.28 9.43 12.71
CA LEU A 134 14.38 10.20 12.12
C LEU A 134 14.19 10.36 10.59
N ALA A 135 13.13 11.06 10.19
CA ALA A 135 12.67 11.22 8.79
C ALA A 135 12.03 9.95 8.19
N THR A 136 10.98 9.46 8.86
CA THR A 136 10.09 8.43 8.32
C THR A 136 9.13 9.04 7.30
N THR A 137 9.08 8.46 6.11
CA THR A 137 8.17 8.88 5.04
C THR A 137 7.33 7.69 4.59
N VAL A 138 6.02 7.88 4.54
CA VAL A 138 5.06 6.88 4.06
C VAL A 138 4.42 7.42 2.77
N HIS A 139 4.68 6.77 1.63
CA HIS A 139 3.93 7.01 0.40
C HIS A 139 2.74 6.07 0.36
N VAL A 140 1.61 6.52 -0.17
CA VAL A 140 0.37 5.75 -0.27
C VAL A 140 -0.09 5.74 -1.72
N ILE A 141 -0.29 4.54 -2.25
CA ILE A 141 -0.86 4.31 -3.57
C ILE A 141 -2.21 3.63 -3.35
N GLY A 142 -3.29 4.38 -3.60
CA GLY A 142 -4.65 3.86 -3.57
C GLY A 142 -5.02 3.29 -4.93
N PHE A 143 -5.19 1.98 -5.03
CA PHE A 143 -5.54 1.31 -6.28
C PHE A 143 -7.02 0.96 -6.35
N LYS A 144 -7.77 1.57 -7.28
CA LYS A 144 -9.23 1.34 -7.46
C LYS A 144 -10.01 1.49 -6.16
N VAL A 145 -9.60 2.46 -5.33
CA VAL A 145 -10.21 2.69 -4.02
C VAL A 145 -11.58 3.29 -4.21
N ARG A 146 -12.63 2.54 -3.85
CA ARG A 146 -13.99 3.05 -3.94
C ARG A 146 -14.39 3.78 -2.67
N GLY A 147 -14.86 5.01 -2.82
CA GLY A 147 -15.50 5.76 -1.76
C GLY A 147 -16.88 5.18 -1.47
N ASP A 148 -16.97 4.17 -0.59
CA ASP A 148 -18.29 3.64 -0.23
C ASP A 148 -19.09 4.64 0.63
N TYR A 149 -20.32 4.82 0.15
CA TYR A 149 -21.42 5.77 0.42
C TYR A 149 -21.92 5.92 1.87
N PHE A 150 -21.21 5.43 2.89
CA PHE A 150 -21.67 5.45 4.29
C PHE A 150 -20.90 6.45 5.17
N ALA A 151 -20.82 7.70 4.73
CA ALA A 151 -20.68 8.82 5.67
C ALA A 151 -22.11 9.23 6.08
N TRP A 152 -22.63 8.67 7.18
CA TRP A 152 -23.92 9.08 7.74
C TRP A 152 -23.76 10.50 8.30
N GLY A 153 -23.99 11.52 7.46
CA GLY A 153 -23.86 12.91 7.90
C GLY A 153 -23.71 13.98 6.83
N SER A 154 -24.47 13.93 5.73
CA SER A 154 -24.91 15.18 5.08
C SER A 154 -26.05 14.89 4.12
N GLN A 155 -27.18 15.57 4.33
CA GLN A 155 -28.32 15.50 3.43
C GLN A 155 -28.00 16.25 2.13
N GLY A 156 -28.21 15.56 1.00
CA GLY A 156 -28.54 16.21 -0.27
C GLY A 156 -27.36 16.65 -1.11
N ALA A 157 -26.88 15.76 -1.97
CA ALA A 157 -26.68 16.03 -3.39
C ALA A 157 -26.15 14.75 -4.05
N SER A 158 -26.71 14.45 -5.21
CA SER A 158 -26.18 13.51 -6.19
C SER A 158 -24.82 13.99 -6.69
N ASP A 159 -23.75 13.67 -5.96
CA ASP A 159 -22.38 13.86 -6.41
C ASP A 159 -21.55 12.68 -5.91
N TYR A 160 -20.81 12.06 -6.82
CA TYR A 160 -19.75 11.11 -6.51
C TYR A 160 -18.63 11.86 -5.79
N VAL A 161 -18.85 12.22 -4.53
CA VAL A 161 -17.78 12.72 -3.68
C VAL A 161 -16.89 11.52 -3.40
N GLU A 162 -15.75 11.45 -4.10
CA GLU A 162 -14.62 10.60 -3.73
C GLU A 162 -14.34 10.85 -2.24
N ALA A 163 -14.85 9.97 -1.38
CA ALA A 163 -14.50 9.99 0.02
C ALA A 163 -12.99 9.73 0.09
N GLU A 164 -12.19 10.78 0.22
CA GLU A 164 -10.73 10.69 0.27
C GLU A 164 -10.35 9.57 1.26
N PRO A 165 -9.56 8.58 0.84
CA PRO A 165 -9.27 7.46 1.71
C PRO A 165 -8.52 7.92 2.94
N VAL A 166 -8.96 7.44 4.11
CA VAL A 166 -8.37 7.75 5.41
C VAL A 166 -6.86 7.45 5.41
N ALA A 167 -6.38 6.51 4.60
CA ALA A 167 -4.96 6.22 4.45
C ALA A 167 -4.13 7.41 3.92
N ARG A 168 -4.73 8.39 3.23
CA ARG A 168 -4.04 9.58 2.71
C ARG A 168 -3.25 10.33 3.79
N CYS A 169 -3.78 10.39 5.01
CA CYS A 169 -3.12 11.11 6.10
C CYS A 169 -1.76 10.51 6.49
N LEU A 170 -1.51 9.22 6.19
CA LEU A 170 -0.17 8.62 6.34
C LEU A 170 0.84 9.37 5.49
N ALA A 171 0.49 9.66 4.23
CA ALA A 171 1.34 10.43 3.34
C ALA A 171 1.47 11.88 3.79
N ASP A 172 0.35 12.57 4.01
CA ASP A 172 0.37 14.01 4.29
C ASP A 172 1.14 14.34 5.57
N ARG A 173 1.02 13.52 6.63
CA ARG A 173 1.67 13.78 7.92
C ARG A 173 3.14 13.35 7.97
N THR A 174 3.56 12.41 7.13
CA THR A 174 4.96 11.93 7.09
C THR A 174 5.77 12.56 5.96
N GLY A 175 5.19 13.54 5.25
CA GLY A 175 5.84 14.21 4.11
C GLY A 175 5.95 13.34 2.86
N GLY A 176 5.14 12.28 2.77
CA GLY A 176 5.05 11.39 1.62
C GLY A 176 4.10 11.90 0.56
N THR A 177 3.74 11.01 -0.38
CA THR A 177 2.82 11.32 -1.48
C THR A 177 1.65 10.34 -1.47
N TYR A 178 0.45 10.85 -1.68
CA TYR A 178 -0.72 10.04 -2.02
C TYR A 178 -0.93 10.03 -3.54
N SER A 179 -1.14 8.86 -4.13
CA SER A 179 -1.43 8.70 -5.55
C SER A 179 -2.60 7.73 -5.72
N GLY A 180 -3.70 8.22 -6.30
CA GLY A 180 -4.79 7.37 -6.78
C GLY A 180 -4.40 6.73 -8.12
N ALA A 181 -4.72 5.45 -8.29
CA ALA A 181 -4.54 4.72 -9.53
C ALA A 181 -5.80 3.88 -9.82
N GLU A 182 -6.43 4.13 -10.95
CA GLU A 182 -7.64 3.42 -11.41
C GLU A 182 -7.31 2.40 -12.52
N SER A 183 -6.09 2.42 -13.04
CA SER A 183 -5.61 1.51 -14.09
C SER A 183 -4.21 0.95 -13.80
N LEU A 184 -3.85 -0.12 -14.53
CA LEU A 184 -2.52 -0.71 -14.51
C LEU A 184 -1.41 0.33 -14.82
N ASP A 185 -1.60 1.16 -15.83
CA ASP A 185 -0.60 2.14 -16.25
C ASP A 185 -0.40 3.23 -15.18
N GLU A 186 -1.48 3.67 -14.53
CA GLU A 186 -1.42 4.61 -13.41
C GLU A 186 -0.73 3.99 -12.19
N LEU A 187 -0.99 2.70 -11.90
CA LEU A 187 -0.32 1.99 -10.82
C LEU A 187 1.19 1.85 -11.09
N ILE A 188 1.58 1.54 -12.33
CA ILE A 188 2.99 1.52 -12.76
C ILE A 188 3.61 2.90 -12.59
N ALA A 189 2.93 3.97 -13.01
CA ALA A 189 3.42 5.33 -12.88
C ALA A 189 3.60 5.73 -11.40
N ALA A 190 2.62 5.45 -10.55
CA ALA A 190 2.68 5.72 -9.12
C ALA A 190 3.82 4.97 -8.43
N LEU A 191 4.02 3.68 -8.76
CA LEU A 191 5.15 2.89 -8.25
C LEU A 191 6.49 3.46 -8.72
N ARG A 192 6.61 3.89 -9.97
CA ARG A 192 7.84 4.53 -10.48
C ARG A 192 8.14 5.85 -9.79
N VAL A 193 7.13 6.69 -9.56
CA VAL A 193 7.33 7.99 -8.89
C VAL A 193 7.72 7.81 -7.43
N THR A 194 7.12 6.85 -6.73
CA THR A 194 7.36 6.62 -5.29
C THR A 194 8.61 5.81 -4.99
N LEU A 195 8.90 4.79 -5.80
CA LEU A 195 10.04 3.88 -5.59
C LEU A 195 11.25 4.23 -6.45
N GLY A 196 11.04 4.93 -7.57
CA GLY A 196 12.12 5.38 -8.44
C GLY A 196 13.03 6.36 -7.72
N CYS A 197 14.29 6.37 -8.13
CA CYS A 197 15.11 7.55 -7.89
C CYS A 197 14.53 8.67 -8.75
N ASN A 198 14.29 9.84 -8.17
CA ASN A 198 14.12 11.07 -8.94
C ASN A 198 15.43 11.33 -9.71
N VAL A 199 15.64 10.62 -10.80
CA VAL A 199 16.47 11.09 -11.90
C VAL A 199 15.62 12.14 -12.58
N LEU A 200 15.78 13.37 -12.08
CA LEU A 200 15.40 14.57 -12.79
C LEU A 200 15.94 14.43 -14.22
N PHE A 201 15.04 14.37 -15.20
CA PHE A 201 15.39 14.62 -16.59
C PHE A 201 15.58 16.13 -16.80
#